data_AF-A0A432QGR0-F1
#
_entry.id   AF-A0A432QGR0-F1
#
_cell.length_a   1.000
_cell.length_b   1.000
_cell.length_c   1.000
_cell.angle_alpha   90.00
_cell.angle_beta   90.00
_cell.angle_gamma   90.00
#
_symmetry.space_group_name_H-M   'P 1'
#
loop_
_entity.id
_entity.type
_entity.pdbx_description
1 polymer ?
#
loop_
_entity_poly.entity_id
_entity_poly.type
_entity_poly.pdbx_seq_one_letter_code
_entity_poly.pdbx_strand_id
1 'polypeptide(L)'
;MHYKIFFLFLALAALLAGCKDDAPHPEKKAAVTTNKPAALLPGCRRCHARVTLDQHHDRSCVSCHRGDDTATEQQKAHTGLVAKPASPANMAKSCGKCHPAQIQSCAGSLHLSLEKAVNLTRHHFGATDTIDALTAIPLQEKNPALALVDDMLRRRCLRCHLYGRGDDYPYIKRGSGCAACHLQFSGGTLQSHRFLKSPGDWQCISCHYANHVGADYYGQFEHDFNWEYRTPYTSSEPYLRPYGVELHDLAPDIHQQKGLICIDCHNGKNLQAGQQQIEQKIRCLSCHGEPESWGQPPEIDGLEIDKGKPVFIDHSGHTHPVPMLRNPAHKKYSGRMSCQVCHAQWSFDDYGTYLLRSETDDFDMMERLTVQSSSWVEQLLNHNLNSDEDERDPAMPDGITGKIRPGIWYKGFGRRRWRPIIVRRDDDGILKVFRPILDLHLSAVDSEGRVLFDDLIGKDDGLRPYTPHTTGPAGLFYLDRFQHLLERRQTKQP
;
A
#
# COMPACT_ATOMS: atom_id res chain seq x y z
N MET A 1 -14.76 14.33 69.89
CA MET A 1 -13.70 14.73 68.93
C MET A 1 -13.98 14.05 67.60
N HIS A 2 -14.97 14.48 66.81
CA HIS A 2 -14.91 15.63 65.89
C HIS A 2 -13.70 15.55 64.92
N TYR A 3 -13.79 14.65 63.94
CA TYR A 3 -13.21 14.82 62.60
C TYR A 3 -14.17 15.73 61.83
N LYS A 4 -13.98 17.06 61.76
CA LYS A 4 -12.97 17.84 61.01
C LYS A 4 -12.98 17.55 59.50
N ILE A 5 -13.52 18.55 58.79
CA ILE A 5 -13.12 19.01 57.46
C ILE A 5 -13.57 18.09 56.30
N PHE A 6 -14.85 18.23 55.89
CA PHE A 6 -15.22 17.97 54.48
C PHE A 6 -16.49 18.69 53.99
N PHE A 7 -17.23 19.42 54.84
CA PHE A 7 -18.55 19.95 54.46
C PHE A 7 -18.68 21.48 54.32
N LEU A 8 -17.57 22.22 54.15
CA LEU A 8 -17.63 23.69 54.04
C LEU A 8 -17.11 24.29 52.72
N PHE A 9 -17.08 23.52 51.63
CA PHE A 9 -16.78 24.04 50.28
C PHE A 9 -17.90 23.83 49.26
N LEU A 10 -19.06 23.31 49.68
CA LEU A 10 -20.19 22.99 48.79
C LEU A 10 -21.37 23.98 48.89
N ALA A 11 -21.17 25.14 49.55
CA ALA A 11 -22.22 26.15 49.75
C ALA A 11 -21.91 27.54 49.17
N LEU A 12 -20.79 27.72 48.44
CA LEU A 12 -20.42 29.02 47.85
C LEU A 12 -20.41 29.08 46.32
N ALA A 13 -20.87 28.02 45.64
CA ALA A 13 -20.92 27.95 44.17
C ALA A 13 -22.34 28.08 43.56
N ALA A 14 -23.35 28.38 44.38
CA ALA A 14 -24.76 28.46 43.97
C ALA A 14 -25.37 29.88 44.08
N LEU A 15 -24.58 30.94 43.86
CA LEU A 15 -25.05 32.34 43.89
C LEU A 15 -24.59 33.20 42.69
N LEU A 16 -24.23 32.59 41.56
CA LEU A 16 -23.94 33.32 40.32
C LEU A 16 -24.80 32.81 39.15
N ALA A 17 -26.12 32.85 39.36
CA ALA A 17 -27.11 32.87 38.27
C ALA A 17 -27.83 34.22 38.35
N GLY A 18 -27.29 35.21 37.64
CA GLY A 18 -27.87 36.55 37.53
C GLY A 18 -27.98 36.92 36.05
N CYS A 19 -29.23 37.05 35.59
CA CYS A 19 -29.62 37.48 34.25
C CYS A 19 -28.90 38.77 33.84
N LYS A 20 -28.47 38.85 32.58
CA LYS A 20 -28.01 40.10 31.97
C LYS A 20 -28.81 40.33 30.70
N ASP A 21 -29.79 41.21 30.84
CA ASP A 21 -30.56 41.78 29.74
C ASP A 21 -29.70 42.77 28.93
N ASP A 22 -29.98 42.79 27.63
CA ASP A 22 -29.35 43.56 26.58
C ASP A 22 -29.45 45.08 26.79
N ALA A 23 -28.31 45.76 26.74
CA ALA A 23 -28.23 47.18 26.48
C ALA A 23 -27.24 47.44 25.32
N PRO A 24 -27.59 48.24 24.30
CA PRO A 24 -26.77 48.38 23.10
C PRO A 24 -25.50 49.19 23.39
N HIS A 25 -24.35 48.60 23.09
CA HIS A 25 -23.07 49.30 23.07
C HIS A 25 -22.98 50.25 21.85
N PRO A 26 -22.37 51.44 21.98
CA PRO A 26 -22.26 52.40 20.90
C PRO A 26 -21.32 51.87 19.81
N GLU A 27 -21.85 51.78 18.58
CA GLU A 27 -21.08 51.44 17.39
C GLU A 27 -19.89 52.38 17.21
N LYS A 28 -18.68 51.85 17.42
CA LYS A 28 -17.49 52.42 16.81
C LYS A 28 -17.62 52.20 15.30
N LYS A 29 -17.86 53.28 14.54
CA LYS A 29 -17.74 53.28 13.08
C LYS A 29 -16.35 52.78 12.71
N ALA A 30 -16.27 51.50 12.34
CA ALA A 30 -15.11 50.95 11.69
C ALA A 30 -14.86 51.76 10.43
N ALA A 31 -13.66 52.33 10.31
CA ALA A 31 -13.21 52.92 9.06
C ALA A 31 -13.38 51.85 7.97
N VAL A 32 -14.18 52.15 6.96
CA VAL A 32 -14.31 51.33 5.75
C VAL A 32 -12.95 51.36 5.07
N THR A 33 -12.09 50.40 5.43
CA THR A 33 -11.02 49.98 4.54
C THR A 33 -11.73 49.41 3.33
N THR A 34 -11.76 50.17 2.25
CA THR A 34 -12.13 49.69 0.93
C THR A 34 -11.28 48.46 0.65
N ASN A 35 -11.87 47.27 0.83
CA ASN A 35 -11.26 46.03 0.37
C ASN A 35 -11.05 46.20 -1.12
N LYS A 36 -9.80 46.42 -1.51
CA LYS A 36 -9.35 46.31 -2.89
C LYS A 36 -9.89 44.95 -3.37
N PRO A 37 -10.66 44.88 -4.46
CA PRO A 37 -11.13 43.59 -4.97
C PRO A 37 -9.90 42.70 -5.12
N ALA A 38 -9.90 41.53 -4.47
CA ALA A 38 -8.88 40.53 -4.73
C ALA A 38 -8.81 40.36 -6.25
N ALA A 39 -7.64 40.61 -6.84
CA ALA A 39 -7.48 40.57 -8.28
C ALA A 39 -8.04 39.22 -8.77
N LEU A 40 -9.07 39.29 -9.62
CA LEU A 40 -9.72 38.10 -10.18
C LEU A 40 -8.62 37.29 -10.87
N LEU A 41 -8.30 36.12 -10.31
CA LEU A 41 -7.30 35.23 -10.89
C LEU A 41 -7.77 34.85 -12.31
N PRO A 42 -6.92 34.94 -13.34
CA PRO A 42 -7.31 34.61 -14.70
C PRO A 42 -7.55 33.11 -14.87
N GLY A 43 -8.43 32.79 -15.81
CA GLY A 43 -8.77 31.43 -16.24
C GLY A 43 -9.20 30.48 -15.11
N CYS A 44 -8.72 29.23 -15.17
CA CYS A 44 -9.16 28.16 -14.26
C CYS A 44 -8.98 28.52 -12.77
N ARG A 45 -7.98 29.34 -12.42
CA ARG A 45 -7.71 29.74 -11.03
C ARG A 45 -8.79 30.65 -10.46
N ARG A 46 -9.68 31.22 -11.27
CA ARG A 46 -10.86 31.97 -10.79
C ARG A 46 -11.75 31.12 -9.88
N CYS A 47 -12.02 29.88 -10.30
CA CYS A 47 -12.82 28.91 -9.53
C CYS A 47 -11.95 27.95 -8.70
N HIS A 48 -10.70 27.71 -9.13
CA HIS A 48 -9.74 26.83 -8.46
C HIS A 48 -8.65 27.61 -7.71
N ALA A 49 -9.05 28.62 -6.93
CA ALA A 49 -8.13 29.58 -6.31
C ALA A 49 -7.13 28.97 -5.30
N ARG A 50 -7.38 27.74 -4.82
CA ARG A 50 -6.52 27.02 -3.86
C ARG A 50 -5.46 26.15 -4.55
N VAL A 51 -5.46 26.05 -5.88
CA VAL A 51 -4.47 25.25 -6.61
C VAL A 51 -3.12 25.96 -6.61
N THR A 52 -2.11 25.26 -6.10
CA THR A 52 -0.73 25.73 -6.10
C THR A 52 0.13 24.78 -6.93
N LEU A 53 0.88 25.33 -7.89
CA LEU A 53 1.84 24.60 -8.74
C LEU A 53 3.26 24.72 -8.17
N ASP A 54 4.13 23.78 -8.51
CA ASP A 54 5.57 23.95 -8.35
C ASP A 54 6.18 24.71 -9.52
N GLN A 55 7.42 25.19 -9.34
CA GLN A 55 8.13 26.04 -10.30
C GLN A 55 8.32 25.37 -11.68
N HIS A 56 8.48 24.04 -11.74
CA HIS A 56 8.71 23.33 -13.01
C HIS A 56 7.40 23.06 -13.76
N HIS A 57 6.28 23.09 -13.05
CA HIS A 57 4.93 22.88 -13.59
C HIS A 57 4.05 24.15 -13.55
N ASP A 58 4.60 25.33 -13.31
CA ASP A 58 3.85 26.59 -13.36
C ASP A 58 3.57 27.01 -14.82
N ARG A 59 2.53 26.41 -15.39
CA ARG A 59 2.05 26.61 -16.77
C ARG A 59 0.52 26.57 -16.81
N SER A 60 -0.08 26.86 -17.96
CA SER A 60 -1.55 26.85 -18.08
C SER A 60 -2.13 25.48 -17.72
N CYS A 61 -3.21 25.47 -16.93
CA CYS A 61 -3.91 24.26 -16.51
C CYS A 61 -4.36 23.41 -17.71
N VAL A 62 -4.71 24.05 -18.83
CA VAL A 62 -5.15 23.35 -20.04
C VAL A 62 -4.05 22.53 -20.71
N SER A 63 -2.77 22.78 -20.38
CA SER A 63 -1.66 21.99 -20.93
C SER A 63 -1.73 20.52 -20.51
N CYS A 64 -2.27 20.26 -19.31
CA CYS A 64 -2.44 18.92 -18.76
C CYS A 64 -3.92 18.52 -18.79
N HIS A 65 -4.78 19.39 -18.28
CA HIS A 65 -6.20 19.09 -18.10
C HIS A 65 -7.06 19.39 -19.33
N ARG A 66 -6.55 20.05 -20.37
CA ARG A 66 -7.38 20.57 -21.49
C ARG A 66 -8.52 21.46 -20.96
N GLY A 67 -9.64 21.53 -21.70
CA GLY A 67 -10.71 22.47 -21.40
C GLY A 67 -10.49 23.84 -22.04
N ASP A 68 -11.31 24.79 -21.63
CA ASP A 68 -11.28 26.19 -22.07
C ASP A 68 -11.04 27.10 -20.86
N ASP A 69 -9.82 27.64 -20.74
CA ASP A 69 -9.44 28.56 -19.66
C ASP A 69 -9.86 30.01 -19.92
N THR A 70 -10.60 30.29 -20.99
CA THR A 70 -11.19 31.61 -21.27
C THR A 70 -12.64 31.71 -20.81
N ALA A 71 -13.33 30.57 -20.69
CA ALA A 71 -14.73 30.52 -20.26
C ALA A 71 -14.88 30.76 -18.75
N THR A 72 -15.92 31.50 -18.37
CA THR A 72 -16.25 31.80 -16.96
C THR A 72 -17.31 30.88 -16.37
N GLU A 73 -18.03 30.13 -17.22
CA GLU A 73 -19.03 29.15 -16.80
C GLU A 73 -18.42 27.75 -16.71
N GLN A 74 -18.66 27.06 -15.60
CA GLN A 74 -18.09 25.73 -15.32
C GLN A 74 -18.28 24.73 -16.48
N GLN A 75 -19.48 24.66 -17.03
CA GLN A 75 -19.81 23.69 -18.09
C GLN A 75 -19.01 23.97 -19.37
N LYS A 76 -18.91 25.23 -19.78
CA LYS A 76 -18.11 25.64 -20.95
C LYS A 76 -16.62 25.42 -20.71
N ALA A 77 -16.11 25.88 -19.56
CA ALA A 77 -14.71 25.74 -19.19
C ALA A 77 -14.24 24.26 -19.12
N HIS A 78 -15.13 23.36 -18.67
CA HIS A 78 -14.82 21.94 -18.57
C HIS A 78 -15.11 21.14 -19.84
N THR A 79 -15.53 21.77 -20.94
CA THR A 79 -15.76 21.08 -22.22
C THR A 79 -14.45 20.49 -22.74
N GLY A 80 -14.37 19.16 -22.85
CA GLY A 80 -13.16 18.45 -23.27
C GLY A 80 -12.07 18.30 -22.20
N LEU A 81 -12.38 18.61 -20.93
CA LEU A 81 -11.48 18.47 -19.80
C LEU A 81 -11.07 17.00 -19.57
N VAL A 82 -9.79 16.79 -19.31
CA VAL A 82 -9.18 15.55 -18.83
C VAL A 82 -9.03 15.65 -17.32
N ALA A 83 -9.94 15.01 -16.58
CA ALA A 83 -9.94 15.06 -15.11
C ALA A 83 -8.71 14.38 -14.47
N LYS A 84 -8.15 13.34 -15.13
CA LYS A 84 -7.00 12.57 -14.64
C LYS A 84 -5.85 12.60 -15.67
N PRO A 85 -5.11 13.71 -15.80
CA PRO A 85 -4.10 13.86 -16.84
C PRO A 85 -2.88 12.97 -16.63
N ALA A 86 -2.60 12.59 -15.38
CA ALA A 86 -1.49 11.72 -14.99
C ALA A 86 -1.83 10.23 -15.03
N SER A 87 -3.08 9.84 -15.32
CA SER A 87 -3.47 8.43 -15.38
C SER A 87 -2.76 7.71 -16.53
N PRO A 88 -2.60 6.37 -16.48
CA PRO A 88 -2.00 5.61 -17.57
C PRO A 88 -2.59 5.90 -18.96
N ALA A 89 -3.90 6.14 -19.03
CA ALA A 89 -4.59 6.46 -20.29
C ALA A 89 -4.22 7.84 -20.88
N ASN A 90 -3.71 8.76 -20.08
CA ASN A 90 -3.47 10.16 -20.46
C ASN A 90 -2.01 10.64 -20.29
N MET A 91 -1.22 9.98 -19.44
CA MET A 91 0.11 10.45 -19.03
C MET A 91 1.08 10.64 -20.19
N ALA A 92 1.01 9.82 -21.24
CA ALA A 92 1.85 10.00 -22.42
C ALA A 92 1.55 11.34 -23.15
N LYS A 93 0.27 11.74 -23.21
CA LYS A 93 -0.15 13.00 -23.85
C LYS A 93 0.13 14.21 -22.97
N SER A 94 -0.06 14.06 -21.65
CA SER A 94 0.07 15.15 -20.67
C SER A 94 1.53 15.40 -20.27
N CYS A 95 2.26 14.34 -19.94
CA CYS A 95 3.61 14.40 -19.38
C CYS A 95 4.68 14.10 -20.43
N GLY A 96 4.38 13.27 -21.43
CA GLY A 96 5.38 12.75 -22.40
C GLY A 96 6.01 13.80 -23.31
N LYS A 97 5.41 14.98 -23.46
CA LYS A 97 6.04 16.11 -24.18
C LYS A 97 7.31 16.62 -23.51
N CYS A 98 7.39 16.52 -22.18
CA CYS A 98 8.55 16.97 -21.40
C CYS A 98 9.33 15.81 -20.76
N HIS A 99 8.67 14.67 -20.52
CA HIS A 99 9.24 13.49 -19.86
C HIS A 99 9.12 12.21 -20.73
N PRO A 100 9.58 12.23 -22.01
CA PRO A 100 9.39 11.09 -22.90
C PRO A 100 10.12 9.83 -22.40
N ALA A 101 11.31 9.98 -21.83
CA ALA A 101 12.09 8.86 -21.29
C ALA A 101 11.40 8.19 -20.10
N GLN A 102 10.85 8.98 -19.17
CA GLN A 102 10.12 8.45 -18.02
C GLN A 102 8.82 7.75 -18.44
N ILE A 103 8.11 8.28 -19.44
CA ILE A 103 6.92 7.62 -20.00
C ILE A 103 7.28 6.26 -20.60
N GLN A 104 8.35 6.19 -21.39
CA GLN A 104 8.80 4.94 -21.98
C GLN A 104 9.22 3.91 -20.91
N SER A 105 9.96 4.33 -19.90
CA SER A 105 10.38 3.44 -18.81
C SER A 105 9.20 2.97 -17.97
N CYS A 106 8.28 3.87 -17.61
CA CYS A 106 7.08 3.52 -16.83
C CYS A 106 6.18 2.52 -17.57
N ALA A 107 6.06 2.65 -18.90
CA ALA A 107 5.26 1.75 -19.73
C ALA A 107 5.70 0.28 -19.62
N GLY A 108 7.00 0.02 -19.44
CA GLY A 108 7.56 -1.33 -19.26
C GLY A 108 7.70 -1.77 -17.81
N SER A 109 7.26 -0.97 -16.84
CA SER A 109 7.50 -1.22 -15.42
C SER A 109 6.48 -2.20 -14.81
N LEU A 110 6.94 -2.99 -13.84
CA LEU A 110 6.07 -3.92 -13.11
C LEU A 110 4.99 -3.22 -12.28
N HIS A 111 5.21 -1.98 -11.84
CA HIS A 111 4.20 -1.19 -11.13
C HIS A 111 3.01 -0.82 -12.02
N LEU A 112 3.23 -0.70 -13.33
CA LEU A 112 2.16 -0.42 -14.28
C LEU A 112 1.52 -1.71 -14.81
N SER A 113 2.33 -2.69 -15.21
CA SER A 113 1.81 -3.93 -15.81
C SER A 113 1.24 -4.90 -14.79
N LEU A 114 1.86 -5.03 -13.61
CA LEU A 114 1.64 -6.12 -12.64
C LEU A 114 1.72 -7.53 -13.25
N GLU A 115 2.36 -7.68 -14.42
CA GLU A 115 2.38 -8.93 -15.20
C GLU A 115 2.90 -10.11 -14.35
N LYS A 116 3.93 -9.88 -13.53
CA LYS A 116 4.52 -10.94 -12.71
C LYS A 116 3.55 -11.46 -11.66
N ALA A 117 2.89 -10.57 -10.91
CA ALA A 117 1.94 -10.97 -9.87
C ALA A 117 0.73 -11.69 -10.47
N VAL A 118 0.19 -11.14 -11.56
CA VAL A 118 -0.98 -11.69 -12.25
C VAL A 118 -0.68 -13.07 -12.83
N ASN A 119 0.39 -13.21 -13.61
CA ASN A 119 0.71 -14.51 -14.23
C ASN A 119 1.13 -15.54 -13.19
N LEU A 120 1.81 -15.14 -12.12
CA LEU A 120 2.15 -16.04 -11.02
C LEU A 120 0.89 -16.68 -10.41
N THR A 121 -0.15 -15.88 -10.13
CA THR A 121 -1.43 -16.40 -9.63
C THR A 121 -2.15 -17.23 -10.70
N ARG A 122 -2.28 -16.73 -11.95
CA ARG A 122 -2.98 -17.46 -13.02
C ARG A 122 -2.36 -18.82 -13.32
N HIS A 123 -1.03 -18.91 -13.42
CA HIS A 123 -0.33 -20.18 -13.66
C HIS A 123 -0.49 -21.17 -12.51
N HIS A 124 -0.49 -20.67 -11.27
CA HIS A 124 -0.75 -21.47 -10.08
C HIS A 124 -2.14 -22.14 -10.14
N PHE A 125 -3.13 -21.49 -10.76
CA PHE A 125 -4.48 -22.02 -10.96
C PHE A 125 -4.75 -22.66 -12.33
N GLY A 126 -3.72 -22.89 -13.16
CA GLY A 126 -3.92 -23.66 -14.40
C GLY A 126 -3.69 -22.92 -15.72
N ALA A 127 -3.53 -21.61 -15.72
CA ALA A 127 -3.28 -20.88 -16.96
C ALA A 127 -1.99 -21.34 -17.62
N THR A 128 -1.99 -21.37 -18.96
CA THR A 128 -0.83 -21.77 -19.78
C THR A 128 -0.30 -20.61 -20.62
N ASP A 129 -1.17 -19.65 -20.90
CA ASP A 129 -0.88 -18.36 -21.50
C ASP A 129 -0.28 -17.38 -20.49
N THR A 130 0.55 -16.47 -21.00
CA THR A 130 1.07 -15.33 -20.27
C THR A 130 0.44 -14.06 -20.83
N ILE A 131 0.08 -13.13 -19.95
CA ILE A 131 -0.44 -11.81 -20.33
C ILE A 131 0.52 -10.70 -19.92
N ASP A 132 0.70 -9.70 -20.79
CA ASP A 132 1.72 -8.65 -20.61
C ASP A 132 1.30 -7.54 -19.63
N ALA A 133 0.03 -7.50 -19.22
CA ALA A 133 -0.47 -6.50 -18.27
C ALA A 133 -1.76 -6.94 -17.58
N LEU A 134 -2.03 -6.39 -16.40
CA LEU A 134 -3.27 -6.60 -15.64
C LEU A 134 -4.51 -6.28 -16.46
N THR A 135 -4.43 -5.30 -17.36
CA THR A 135 -5.57 -4.88 -18.20
C THR A 135 -5.97 -5.95 -19.21
N ALA A 136 -5.10 -6.92 -19.48
CA ALA A 136 -5.35 -8.05 -20.35
C ALA A 136 -5.99 -9.25 -19.63
N ILE A 137 -6.23 -9.17 -18.31
CA ILE A 137 -7.02 -10.20 -17.60
C ILE A 137 -8.41 -10.29 -18.23
N PRO A 138 -8.83 -11.45 -18.76
CA PRO A 138 -10.12 -11.60 -19.41
C PRO A 138 -11.30 -11.19 -18.52
N LEU A 139 -12.34 -10.63 -19.13
CA LEU A 139 -13.65 -10.47 -18.48
C LEU A 139 -14.48 -11.75 -18.58
N GLN A 140 -14.26 -12.52 -19.64
CA GLN A 140 -14.91 -13.78 -19.93
C GLN A 140 -13.81 -14.81 -20.20
N GLU A 141 -13.66 -15.75 -19.29
CA GLU A 141 -12.76 -16.89 -19.43
C GLU A 141 -13.61 -18.15 -19.61
N LYS A 142 -13.19 -19.01 -20.54
CA LYS A 142 -13.90 -20.24 -20.89
C LYS A 142 -13.72 -21.30 -19.82
N ASN A 143 -12.54 -21.36 -19.20
CA ASN A 143 -12.29 -22.26 -18.09
C ASN A 143 -12.96 -21.71 -16.82
N PRO A 144 -13.95 -22.40 -16.22
CA PRO A 144 -14.68 -21.88 -15.06
C PRO A 144 -13.79 -21.57 -13.84
N ALA A 145 -12.76 -22.38 -13.57
CA ALA A 145 -11.85 -22.16 -12.46
C ALA A 145 -10.98 -20.91 -12.68
N LEU A 146 -10.43 -20.75 -13.89
CA LEU A 146 -9.69 -19.53 -14.23
C LEU A 146 -10.58 -18.29 -14.29
N ALA A 147 -11.85 -18.43 -14.69
CA ALA A 147 -12.82 -17.33 -14.64
C ALA A 147 -13.02 -16.82 -13.20
N LEU A 148 -13.08 -17.71 -12.21
CA LEU A 148 -13.16 -17.34 -10.80
C LEU A 148 -11.88 -16.63 -10.33
N VAL A 149 -10.71 -17.11 -10.74
CA VAL A 149 -9.40 -16.53 -10.41
C VAL A 149 -9.23 -15.14 -11.02
N ASP A 150 -9.56 -14.97 -12.30
CA ASP A 150 -9.49 -13.70 -13.00
C ASP A 150 -10.47 -12.68 -12.40
N ASP A 151 -11.65 -13.13 -11.96
CA ASP A 151 -12.61 -12.30 -11.24
C ASP A 151 -12.10 -11.89 -9.84
N MET A 152 -11.49 -12.80 -9.09
CA MET A 152 -10.82 -12.51 -7.81
C MET A 152 -9.71 -11.48 -8.00
N LEU A 153 -8.87 -11.63 -9.02
CA LEU A 153 -7.78 -10.69 -9.32
C LEU A 153 -8.34 -9.30 -9.59
N ARG A 154 -9.34 -9.21 -10.47
CA ARG A 154 -9.99 -7.96 -10.90
C ARG A 154 -10.68 -7.23 -9.77
N ARG A 155 -11.37 -7.95 -8.86
CA ARG A 155 -12.29 -7.32 -7.91
C ARG A 155 -11.75 -7.25 -6.49
N ARG A 156 -10.91 -8.21 -6.07
CA ARG A 156 -10.43 -8.31 -4.68
C ARG A 156 -8.98 -7.90 -4.49
N CYS A 157 -8.09 -8.24 -5.42
CA CYS A 157 -6.65 -8.09 -5.21
C CYS A 157 -6.07 -6.83 -5.85
N LEU A 158 -6.35 -6.56 -7.13
CA LEU A 158 -5.67 -5.52 -7.93
C LEU A 158 -6.07 -4.07 -7.60
N ARG A 159 -6.52 -3.80 -6.37
CA ARG A 159 -6.97 -2.46 -5.92
C ARG A 159 -5.81 -1.49 -5.71
N CYS A 160 -4.58 -1.99 -5.64
CA CYS A 160 -3.38 -1.17 -5.47
C CYS A 160 -2.75 -0.65 -6.78
N HIS A 161 -3.25 -1.05 -7.96
CA HIS A 161 -2.60 -0.73 -9.24
C HIS A 161 -2.66 0.77 -9.60
N LEU A 162 -1.76 1.21 -10.49
CA LEU A 162 -1.64 2.62 -10.91
C LEU A 162 -2.80 3.16 -11.76
N TYR A 163 -3.77 2.33 -12.18
CA TYR A 163 -4.96 2.78 -12.89
C TYR A 163 -6.05 3.34 -11.95
N GLY A 164 -6.04 2.88 -10.70
CA GLY A 164 -7.03 3.18 -9.67
C GLY A 164 -6.56 4.26 -8.70
N ARG A 165 -7.45 4.66 -7.79
CA ARG A 165 -7.16 5.61 -6.71
C ARG A 165 -6.93 4.95 -5.34
N GLY A 166 -6.95 3.62 -5.28
CA GLY A 166 -6.99 2.86 -4.02
C GLY A 166 -8.36 2.85 -3.33
N ASP A 167 -8.44 2.13 -2.23
CA ASP A 167 -9.60 2.10 -1.32
C ASP A 167 -9.86 3.47 -0.67
N ASP A 168 -11.09 3.66 -0.17
CA ASP A 168 -11.49 4.87 0.55
C ASP A 168 -11.07 4.85 2.02
N TYR A 169 -9.77 4.66 2.23
CA TYR A 169 -9.13 4.80 3.54
C TYR A 169 -8.16 5.99 3.52
N PRO A 170 -7.95 6.66 4.68
CA PRO A 170 -7.25 7.95 4.74
C PRO A 170 -5.87 7.98 4.08
N TYR A 171 -5.08 6.90 4.22
CA TYR A 171 -3.69 6.83 3.72
C TYR A 171 -3.53 5.99 2.46
N ILE A 172 -4.61 5.40 1.94
CA ILE A 172 -4.58 4.57 0.73
C ILE A 172 -4.98 5.40 -0.49
N LYS A 173 -5.95 6.30 -0.33
CA LYS A 173 -6.51 7.06 -1.44
C LYS A 173 -5.51 8.05 -2.04
N ARG A 174 -5.28 7.94 -3.35
CA ARG A 174 -4.20 8.61 -4.09
C ARG A 174 -4.56 8.93 -5.54
N GLY A 175 -3.67 9.62 -6.25
CA GLY A 175 -3.77 9.85 -7.70
C GLY A 175 -3.50 8.57 -8.51
N SER A 176 -3.69 8.61 -9.83
CA SER A 176 -3.35 7.51 -10.72
C SER A 176 -2.14 7.83 -11.61
N GLY A 177 -1.46 6.80 -12.09
CA GLY A 177 -0.22 6.88 -12.88
C GLY A 177 0.82 7.73 -12.17
N CYS A 178 1.37 8.75 -12.85
CA CYS A 178 2.42 9.59 -12.30
C CYS A 178 2.00 10.29 -10.99
N ALA A 179 0.71 10.64 -10.87
CA ALA A 179 0.17 11.32 -9.70
C ALA A 179 0.09 10.43 -8.45
N ALA A 180 0.19 9.10 -8.59
CA ALA A 180 0.20 8.20 -7.45
C ALA A 180 1.47 8.41 -6.59
N CYS A 181 2.61 8.72 -7.22
CA CYS A 181 3.89 8.91 -6.55
C CYS A 181 4.34 10.37 -6.52
N HIS A 182 3.99 11.18 -7.51
CA HIS A 182 4.49 12.55 -7.61
C HIS A 182 3.53 13.60 -7.04
N LEU A 183 2.35 13.23 -6.53
CA LEU A 183 1.44 14.17 -5.86
C LEU A 183 1.09 13.68 -4.46
N GLN A 184 0.93 14.63 -3.54
CA GLN A 184 0.63 14.33 -2.15
C GLN A 184 -0.88 14.35 -1.90
N PHE A 185 -1.37 13.29 -1.25
CA PHE A 185 -2.74 13.16 -0.78
C PHE A 185 -2.75 13.04 0.74
N SER A 186 -3.79 13.58 1.38
CA SER A 186 -4.07 13.40 2.81
C SER A 186 -5.58 13.36 3.02
N GLY A 187 -6.06 12.42 3.83
CA GLY A 187 -7.50 12.15 4.00
C GLY A 187 -8.20 11.88 2.67
N GLY A 188 -7.49 11.28 1.71
CA GLY A 188 -7.99 11.04 0.35
C GLY A 188 -8.22 12.27 -0.53
N THR A 189 -7.68 13.42 -0.15
CA THR A 189 -7.76 14.68 -0.92
C THR A 189 -6.38 15.12 -1.41
N LEU A 190 -6.32 15.63 -2.64
CA LEU A 190 -5.08 16.19 -3.21
C LEU A 190 -4.70 17.46 -2.44
N GLN A 191 -3.50 17.48 -1.86
CA GLN A 191 -3.04 18.59 -1.03
C GLN A 191 -2.60 19.80 -1.85
N SER A 192 -1.90 19.56 -2.96
CA SER A 192 -1.46 20.60 -3.87
C SER A 192 -1.12 20.01 -5.24
N HIS A 193 -0.93 20.86 -6.25
CA HIS A 193 -0.35 20.45 -7.55
C HIS A 193 1.17 20.71 -7.57
N ARG A 194 1.83 20.65 -6.41
CA ARG A 194 3.30 20.67 -6.35
C ARG A 194 3.80 19.24 -6.52
N PHE A 195 4.44 18.97 -7.64
CA PHE A 195 4.95 17.65 -7.92
C PHE A 195 6.19 17.36 -7.06
N LEU A 196 6.16 16.22 -6.38
CA LEU A 196 7.28 15.72 -5.60
C LEU A 196 8.39 15.29 -6.56
N LYS A 197 9.55 15.95 -6.48
CA LYS A 197 10.76 15.51 -7.20
C LYS A 197 11.18 14.11 -6.72
N SER A 198 11.14 13.90 -5.41
CA SER A 198 11.47 12.65 -4.73
C SER A 198 10.27 12.23 -3.87
N PRO A 199 9.60 11.10 -4.17
CA PRO A 199 8.54 10.56 -3.33
C PRO A 199 9.06 10.16 -1.94
N GLY A 200 8.28 10.39 -0.90
CA GLY A 200 8.53 9.83 0.43
C GLY A 200 7.79 8.51 0.65
N ASP A 201 7.95 7.92 1.83
CA ASP A 201 7.40 6.60 2.14
C ASP A 201 5.87 6.52 2.08
N TRP A 202 5.18 7.63 2.37
CA TRP A 202 3.72 7.69 2.29
C TRP A 202 3.18 7.37 0.89
N GLN A 203 3.92 7.71 -0.16
CA GLN A 203 3.55 7.34 -1.52
C GLN A 203 3.63 5.82 -1.74
N CYS A 204 4.67 5.18 -1.21
CA CYS A 204 4.91 3.75 -1.32
C CYS A 204 3.87 2.94 -0.52
N ILE A 205 3.65 3.33 0.74
CA ILE A 205 2.81 2.57 1.68
C ILE A 205 1.32 2.72 1.36
N SER A 206 0.93 3.71 0.55
CA SER A 206 -0.44 3.77 0.00
C SER A 206 -0.82 2.54 -0.83
N CYS A 207 0.16 1.80 -1.36
CA CYS A 207 -0.02 0.51 -2.05
C CYS A 207 0.51 -0.67 -1.21
N HIS A 208 1.63 -0.47 -0.52
CA HIS A 208 2.37 -1.51 0.18
C HIS A 208 2.02 -1.61 1.67
N TYR A 209 0.77 -1.32 2.02
CA TYR A 209 0.19 -1.48 3.37
C TYR A 209 -0.30 -2.92 3.63
N ALA A 210 -0.94 -3.14 4.79
CA ALA A 210 -1.35 -4.45 5.28
C ALA A 210 -0.13 -5.39 5.33
N ASN A 211 -0.28 -6.70 5.11
CA ASN A 211 0.88 -7.61 5.17
C ASN A 211 1.75 -7.58 3.89
N HIS A 212 2.26 -6.39 3.52
CA HIS A 212 3.20 -6.15 2.42
C HIS A 212 4.45 -5.41 2.91
N VAL A 213 5.37 -5.15 1.97
CA VAL A 213 6.71 -4.59 2.21
C VAL A 213 6.75 -3.25 2.95
N GLY A 214 5.72 -2.42 2.82
CA GLY A 214 5.69 -1.14 3.52
C GLY A 214 5.45 -1.34 5.03
N ALA A 215 4.57 -2.28 5.37
CA ALA A 215 4.26 -2.56 6.77
C ALA A 215 5.42 -3.27 7.47
N ASP A 216 6.07 -4.27 6.86
CA ASP A 216 7.19 -4.92 7.53
C ASP A 216 8.40 -4.00 7.71
N TYR A 217 8.70 -3.14 6.73
CA TYR A 217 9.72 -2.07 6.87
C TYR A 217 9.47 -1.17 8.09
N TYR A 218 8.21 -0.82 8.30
CA TYR A 218 7.78 0.04 9.41
C TYR A 218 7.42 -0.71 10.70
N GLY A 219 7.65 -2.03 10.77
CA GLY A 219 7.37 -2.79 11.98
C GLY A 219 5.87 -2.98 12.24
N GLN A 220 5.05 -3.12 11.20
CA GLN A 220 3.60 -3.20 11.31
C GLN A 220 3.08 -4.54 10.80
N PHE A 221 2.11 -5.12 11.52
CA PHE A 221 1.41 -6.33 11.11
C PHE A 221 -0.10 -6.13 11.25
N GLU A 222 -0.86 -6.44 10.21
CA GLU A 222 -2.31 -6.24 10.23
C GLU A 222 -3.02 -7.20 11.20
N HIS A 223 -3.92 -6.68 12.04
CA HIS A 223 -4.73 -7.49 12.94
C HIS A 223 -5.57 -8.54 12.20
N ASP A 224 -5.99 -9.58 12.92
CA ASP A 224 -7.01 -10.50 12.45
C ASP A 224 -8.32 -9.74 12.12
N PHE A 225 -9.12 -10.25 11.18
CA PHE A 225 -10.29 -9.51 10.70
C PHE A 225 -11.48 -9.55 11.65
N ASN A 226 -11.61 -10.60 12.44
CA ASN A 226 -12.68 -10.68 13.43
C ASN A 226 -12.48 -9.56 14.46
N TRP A 227 -13.49 -8.71 14.62
CA TRP A 227 -13.52 -7.57 15.55
C TRP A 227 -13.16 -7.93 17.00
N GLU A 228 -13.39 -9.16 17.46
CA GLU A 228 -12.97 -9.66 18.78
C GLU A 228 -11.45 -9.76 18.95
N TYR A 229 -10.68 -9.69 17.86
CA TYR A 229 -9.21 -9.71 17.87
C TYR A 229 -8.59 -8.39 17.42
N ARG A 230 -9.39 -7.32 17.36
CA ARG A 230 -8.97 -6.01 16.87
C ARG A 230 -9.01 -4.98 17.98
N THR A 231 -7.85 -4.55 18.42
CA THR A 231 -7.69 -3.52 19.44
C THR A 231 -7.25 -2.19 18.83
N PRO A 232 -7.58 -1.03 19.44
CA PRO A 232 -8.35 -0.89 20.69
C PRO A 232 -9.86 -1.17 20.49
N TYR A 233 -10.50 -1.77 21.51
CA TYR A 233 -11.97 -1.87 21.56
C TYR A 233 -12.53 -0.49 21.93
N THR A 234 -12.96 0.30 20.95
CA THR A 234 -13.45 1.66 21.20
C THR A 234 -14.93 1.67 21.59
N SER A 235 -15.27 2.34 22.69
CA SER A 235 -16.65 2.49 23.17
C SER A 235 -17.23 3.90 23.03
N SER A 236 -16.44 4.90 22.60
CA SER A 236 -16.87 6.31 22.57
C SER A 236 -16.31 7.16 21.43
N GLU A 237 -15.09 6.88 20.93
CA GLU A 237 -14.48 7.63 19.81
C GLU A 237 -14.03 6.69 18.70
N PRO A 238 -14.31 6.99 17.42
CA PRO A 238 -13.85 6.17 16.30
C PRO A 238 -12.31 6.08 16.27
N TYR A 239 -11.76 4.86 16.33
CA TYR A 239 -10.34 4.65 16.11
C TYR A 239 -9.99 4.85 14.62
N LEU A 240 -8.98 5.68 14.35
CA LEU A 240 -8.50 5.89 12.99
C LEU A 240 -7.81 4.63 12.48
N ARG A 241 -8.39 3.99 11.47
CA ARG A 241 -7.76 2.91 10.68
C ARG A 241 -7.19 3.47 9.37
N PRO A 242 -5.95 4.01 9.36
CA PRO A 242 -5.41 4.68 8.18
C PRO A 242 -5.33 3.79 6.93
N TYR A 243 -5.14 2.49 7.13
CA TYR A 243 -5.02 1.48 6.08
C TYR A 243 -6.21 0.50 6.06
N GLY A 244 -7.29 0.82 6.78
CA GLY A 244 -8.52 0.04 6.79
C GLY A 244 -8.60 -1.08 7.84
N VAL A 245 -7.48 -1.50 8.43
CA VAL A 245 -7.45 -2.44 9.57
C VAL A 245 -6.44 -1.92 10.59
N GLU A 246 -6.67 -2.21 11.87
CA GLU A 246 -5.74 -1.95 12.96
C GLU A 246 -4.47 -2.80 12.81
N LEU A 247 -3.39 -2.37 13.45
CA LEU A 247 -2.06 -2.93 13.28
C LEU A 247 -1.44 -3.27 14.63
N HIS A 248 -0.73 -4.39 14.69
CA HIS A 248 0.25 -4.67 15.73
C HIS A 248 1.55 -3.93 15.44
N ASP A 249 2.14 -3.36 16.49
CA ASP A 249 3.51 -2.82 16.46
C ASP A 249 4.52 -3.93 16.76
N LEU A 250 5.38 -4.20 15.79
CA LEU A 250 6.50 -5.14 15.81
C LEU A 250 7.82 -4.37 15.65
N ALA A 251 8.94 -5.09 15.65
CA ALA A 251 10.25 -4.47 15.42
C ALA A 251 10.37 -3.99 13.96
N PRO A 252 10.63 -2.70 13.69
CA PRO A 252 10.86 -2.20 12.33
C PRO A 252 12.23 -2.59 11.80
N ASP A 253 12.44 -2.41 10.49
CA ASP A 253 13.75 -2.64 9.86
C ASP A 253 14.82 -1.70 10.42
N ILE A 254 16.05 -2.18 10.59
CA ILE A 254 17.16 -1.37 11.08
C ILE A 254 17.46 -0.17 10.18
N HIS A 255 17.25 -0.27 8.87
CA HIS A 255 17.45 0.86 7.95
C HIS A 255 16.39 1.95 8.20
N GLN A 256 15.14 1.56 8.43
CA GLN A 256 14.06 2.46 8.82
C GLN A 256 14.40 3.16 10.15
N GLN A 257 14.90 2.40 11.13
CA GLN A 257 15.32 2.95 12.43
C GLN A 257 16.49 3.94 12.31
N LYS A 258 17.28 3.85 11.24
CA LYS A 258 18.35 4.79 10.92
C LYS A 258 17.88 5.99 10.10
N GLY A 259 16.60 6.07 9.75
CA GLY A 259 16.00 7.19 9.03
C GLY A 259 16.06 7.06 7.51
N LEU A 260 16.48 5.91 6.98
CA LEU A 260 16.38 5.64 5.54
C LEU A 260 14.90 5.49 5.15
N ILE A 261 14.60 5.92 3.93
CA ILE A 261 13.30 5.81 3.28
C ILE A 261 13.37 4.86 2.09
N CYS A 262 12.22 4.44 1.58
CA CYS A 262 12.08 3.48 0.49
C CYS A 262 12.97 3.80 -0.71
N ILE A 263 13.03 5.08 -1.11
CA ILE A 263 13.75 5.52 -2.32
C ILE A 263 15.27 5.59 -2.15
N ASP A 264 15.79 5.52 -0.92
CA ASP A 264 17.24 5.42 -0.67
C ASP A 264 17.78 4.09 -1.21
N CYS A 265 16.98 3.02 -1.13
CA CYS A 265 17.29 1.72 -1.72
C CYS A 265 16.65 1.54 -3.12
N HIS A 266 15.42 2.03 -3.30
CA HIS A 266 14.62 1.88 -4.51
C HIS A 266 14.57 3.17 -5.33
N ASN A 267 15.68 3.49 -6.01
CA ASN A 267 15.74 4.67 -6.87
C ASN A 267 14.80 4.59 -8.08
N GLY A 268 14.67 5.70 -8.81
CA GLY A 268 13.76 5.82 -9.95
C GLY A 268 14.01 4.80 -11.07
N LYS A 269 15.26 4.36 -11.29
CA LYS A 269 15.57 3.32 -12.29
C LYS A 269 15.03 1.96 -11.82
N ASN A 270 15.24 1.62 -10.55
CA ASN A 270 14.74 0.38 -9.94
C ASN A 270 13.21 0.30 -9.94
N LEU A 271 12.53 1.41 -9.64
CA LEU A 271 11.06 1.46 -9.59
C LEU A 271 10.40 1.38 -10.96
N GLN A 272 11.07 1.86 -12.01
CA GLN A 272 10.59 1.81 -13.39
C GLN A 272 11.08 0.58 -14.17
N ALA A 273 11.83 -0.31 -13.51
CA ALA A 273 12.31 -1.55 -14.10
C ALA A 273 11.15 -2.51 -14.43
N GLY A 274 11.24 -3.15 -15.59
CA GLY A 274 10.41 -4.28 -16.00
C GLY A 274 11.00 -5.62 -15.55
N GLN A 275 10.37 -6.71 -15.98
CA GLN A 275 10.77 -8.06 -15.56
C GLN A 275 12.20 -8.44 -15.97
N GLN A 276 12.67 -7.98 -17.14
CA GLN A 276 13.93 -8.39 -17.74
C GLN A 276 15.16 -7.65 -17.19
N GLN A 277 14.98 -6.54 -16.45
CA GLN A 277 16.10 -5.77 -15.87
C GLN A 277 16.54 -6.31 -14.50
N ILE A 278 16.91 -7.59 -14.41
CA ILE A 278 17.33 -8.27 -13.16
C ILE A 278 18.56 -7.60 -12.52
N GLU A 279 19.44 -7.02 -13.33
CA GLU A 279 20.66 -6.32 -12.88
C GLU A 279 20.36 -5.06 -12.05
N GLN A 280 19.16 -4.48 -12.21
CA GLN A 280 18.72 -3.30 -11.46
C GLN A 280 18.12 -3.66 -10.09
N LYS A 281 18.12 -4.93 -9.68
CA LYS A 281 17.59 -5.33 -8.38
C LYS A 281 18.61 -5.03 -7.27
N ILE A 282 18.22 -4.16 -6.35
CA ILE A 282 18.94 -3.90 -5.11
C ILE A 282 19.11 -5.19 -4.30
N ARG A 283 20.30 -5.40 -3.73
CA ARG A 283 20.64 -6.55 -2.87
C ARG A 283 21.41 -6.07 -1.66
N CYS A 284 21.46 -6.90 -0.61
CA CYS A 284 22.27 -6.60 0.58
C CYS A 284 23.73 -6.32 0.21
N LEU A 285 24.30 -7.13 -0.70
CA LEU A 285 25.68 -7.01 -1.16
C LEU A 285 25.93 -5.81 -2.09
N SER A 286 24.89 -5.05 -2.45
CA SER A 286 25.05 -3.82 -3.21
C SER A 286 25.59 -2.68 -2.33
N CYS A 287 25.40 -2.73 -1.01
CA CYS A 287 26.00 -1.80 -0.04
C CYS A 287 26.89 -2.52 0.98
N HIS A 288 26.53 -3.72 1.41
CA HIS A 288 27.26 -4.44 2.46
C HIS A 288 28.34 -5.36 1.88
N GLY A 289 29.57 -5.23 2.34
CA GLY A 289 30.69 -6.05 1.89
C GLY A 289 31.96 -5.25 1.78
N GLU A 290 33.02 -5.89 1.32
CA GLU A 290 34.23 -5.18 0.92
C GLU A 290 33.96 -4.49 -0.44
N PRO A 291 34.36 -3.22 -0.65
CA PRO A 291 34.13 -2.51 -1.90
C PRO A 291 34.58 -3.28 -3.14
N GLU A 292 35.68 -4.04 -3.03
CA GLU A 292 36.23 -4.88 -4.10
C GLU A 292 35.35 -6.07 -4.46
N SER A 293 34.42 -6.47 -3.57
CA SER A 293 33.49 -7.57 -3.76
C SER A 293 32.16 -7.18 -4.41
N TRP A 294 31.90 -5.88 -4.59
CA TRP A 294 30.63 -5.37 -5.12
C TRP A 294 30.44 -5.60 -6.62
N GLY A 295 31.48 -6.03 -7.35
CA GLY A 295 31.39 -6.25 -8.80
C GLY A 295 31.02 -4.97 -9.55
N GLN A 296 30.07 -5.07 -10.49
CA GLN A 296 29.33 -3.91 -11.04
C GLN A 296 27.99 -3.84 -10.29
N PRO A 297 27.92 -3.21 -9.10
CA PRO A 297 26.66 -3.10 -8.38
C PRO A 297 25.68 -2.25 -9.22
N PRO A 298 24.35 -2.43 -9.06
CA PRO A 298 23.42 -1.43 -9.56
C PRO A 298 23.86 -0.06 -9.05
N GLU A 299 23.83 0.96 -9.89
CA GLU A 299 24.14 2.34 -9.46
C GLU A 299 23.26 2.69 -8.25
N ILE A 300 23.87 2.75 -7.07
CA ILE A 300 23.25 3.20 -5.84
C ILE A 300 23.74 4.62 -5.61
N ASP A 301 22.82 5.56 -5.72
CA ASP A 301 23.09 6.95 -5.38
C ASP A 301 23.42 7.03 -3.88
N GLY A 302 24.45 7.80 -3.53
CA GLY A 302 24.84 8.05 -2.14
C GLY A 302 25.81 7.04 -1.52
N LEU A 303 26.18 5.94 -2.19
CA LEU A 303 27.21 5.02 -1.68
C LEU A 303 28.61 5.53 -2.02
N GLU A 304 29.39 5.89 -0.99
CA GLU A 304 30.73 6.47 -1.12
C GLU A 304 31.77 5.75 -0.23
N ILE A 305 33.06 6.03 -0.46
CA ILE A 305 34.17 5.56 0.37
C ILE A 305 34.78 6.75 1.12
N ASP A 306 34.59 6.81 2.44
CA ASP A 306 35.24 7.79 3.31
C ASP A 306 36.33 7.10 4.15
N LYS A 307 37.58 7.58 4.02
CA LYS A 307 38.76 7.05 4.73
C LYS A 307 38.89 5.53 4.66
N GLY A 308 38.62 4.97 3.47
CA GLY A 308 38.70 3.53 3.21
C GLY A 308 37.56 2.71 3.81
N LYS A 309 36.44 3.34 4.22
CA LYS A 309 35.24 2.65 4.71
C LYS A 309 34.02 3.07 3.89
N PRO A 310 33.11 2.13 3.61
CA PRO A 310 31.88 2.46 2.91
C PRO A 310 30.95 3.28 3.81
N VAL A 311 30.42 4.35 3.25
CA VAL A 311 29.39 5.21 3.85
C VAL A 311 28.24 5.39 2.87
N PHE A 312 27.03 5.57 3.39
CA PHE A 312 25.84 5.80 2.60
C PHE A 312 25.24 7.15 2.98
N ILE A 313 25.05 8.03 1.99
CA ILE A 313 24.42 9.33 2.14
C ILE A 313 22.96 9.18 1.74
N ASP A 314 22.05 9.34 2.71
CA ASP A 314 20.61 9.23 2.46
C ASP A 314 20.07 10.44 1.67
N HIS A 315 18.81 10.35 1.25
CA HIS A 315 18.10 11.42 0.55
C HIS A 315 18.10 12.77 1.30
N SER A 316 18.17 12.75 2.63
CA SER A 316 18.21 13.96 3.48
C SER A 316 19.63 14.53 3.63
N GLY A 317 20.64 13.84 3.10
CA GLY A 317 22.05 14.20 3.19
C GLY A 317 22.74 13.71 4.47
N HIS A 318 22.11 12.85 5.27
CA HIS A 318 22.80 12.26 6.42
C HIS A 318 23.70 11.11 5.98
N THR A 319 24.90 11.08 6.56
CA THR A 319 25.89 10.04 6.28
C THR A 319 25.78 8.91 7.31
N HIS A 320 25.62 7.69 6.82
CA HIS A 320 25.52 6.46 7.60
C HIS A 320 26.75 5.58 7.35
N PRO A 321 27.42 5.06 8.40
CA PRO A 321 28.46 4.06 8.20
C PRO A 321 27.83 2.75 7.71
N VAL A 322 28.37 2.16 6.64
CA VAL A 322 27.85 0.90 6.12
C VAL A 322 28.56 -0.29 6.80
N PRO A 323 27.82 -1.20 7.47
CA PRO A 323 28.40 -2.37 8.12
C PRO A 323 29.12 -3.30 7.14
N MET A 324 30.36 -3.65 7.46
CA MET A 324 31.15 -4.66 6.75
C MET A 324 30.88 -6.08 7.28
N LEU A 325 31.05 -7.07 6.42
CA LEU A 325 30.70 -8.48 6.68
C LEU A 325 31.77 -9.21 7.52
N ARG A 326 31.97 -8.77 8.76
CA ARG A 326 33.09 -9.26 9.62
C ARG A 326 32.88 -10.63 10.25
N ASN A 327 31.62 -11.04 10.47
CA ASN A 327 31.35 -12.33 11.12
C ASN A 327 31.75 -13.51 10.20
N PRO A 328 32.49 -14.53 10.69
CA PRO A 328 32.86 -15.72 9.90
C PRO A 328 31.68 -16.46 9.26
N ALA A 329 30.48 -16.33 9.82
CA ALA A 329 29.26 -16.91 9.26
C ALA A 329 28.97 -16.42 7.83
N HIS A 330 29.27 -15.15 7.50
CA HIS A 330 29.05 -14.63 6.14
C HIS A 330 29.89 -15.40 5.11
N LYS A 331 31.15 -15.72 5.44
CA LYS A 331 32.00 -16.54 4.57
C LYS A 331 31.54 -18.00 4.54
N LYS A 332 31.23 -18.59 5.71
CA LYS A 332 30.81 -20.00 5.84
C LYS A 332 29.53 -20.30 5.05
N TYR A 333 28.59 -19.36 4.98
CA TYR A 333 27.28 -19.56 4.37
C TYR A 333 27.04 -18.76 3.09
N SER A 334 28.09 -18.08 2.58
CA SER A 334 28.04 -17.42 1.28
C SER A 334 27.58 -18.39 0.20
N GLY A 335 26.63 -17.97 -0.64
CA GLY A 335 26.02 -18.79 -1.69
C GLY A 335 25.17 -19.96 -1.20
N ARG A 336 24.96 -20.15 0.11
CA ARG A 336 24.15 -21.23 0.69
C ARG A 336 22.83 -20.74 1.30
N MET A 337 22.81 -19.51 1.78
CA MET A 337 21.62 -18.86 2.34
C MET A 337 21.60 -17.37 2.00
N SER A 338 20.40 -16.81 1.89
CA SER A 338 20.19 -15.36 1.83
C SER A 338 20.37 -14.73 3.21
N CYS A 339 20.74 -13.45 3.25
CA CYS A 339 20.99 -12.71 4.49
C CYS A 339 19.78 -12.75 5.44
N GLN A 340 18.56 -12.65 4.89
CA GLN A 340 17.33 -12.61 5.69
C GLN A 340 17.05 -13.91 6.46
N VAL A 341 17.66 -15.04 6.10
CA VAL A 341 17.57 -16.27 6.92
C VAL A 341 18.07 -16.01 8.34
N CYS A 342 19.14 -15.22 8.48
CA CYS A 342 19.72 -14.88 9.79
C CYS A 342 19.19 -13.55 10.32
N HIS A 343 18.97 -12.57 9.44
CA HIS A 343 18.75 -11.17 9.81
C HIS A 343 17.29 -10.74 9.92
N ALA A 344 16.34 -11.47 9.32
CA ALA A 344 14.92 -11.13 9.45
C ALA A 344 14.48 -11.31 10.91
N GLN A 345 13.96 -10.25 11.51
CA GLN A 345 13.42 -10.31 12.87
C GLN A 345 12.11 -11.09 12.90
N TRP A 346 11.30 -10.96 11.86
CA TRP A 346 10.01 -11.63 11.68
C TRP A 346 9.60 -11.59 10.20
N SER A 347 8.61 -12.37 9.80
CA SER A 347 8.06 -12.36 8.44
C SER A 347 6.59 -12.74 8.51
N PHE A 348 5.77 -12.20 7.61
CA PHE A 348 4.38 -12.60 7.50
C PHE A 348 4.23 -14.10 7.26
N ASP A 349 3.34 -14.72 8.03
CA ASP A 349 2.93 -16.11 7.96
C ASP A 349 1.40 -16.18 7.91
N ASP A 350 0.84 -15.75 6.78
CA ASP A 350 -0.59 -15.75 6.50
C ASP A 350 -1.01 -17.07 5.82
N TYR A 351 -1.26 -18.12 6.59
CA TYR A 351 -1.67 -19.43 6.09
C TYR A 351 -3.17 -19.50 5.80
N GLY A 352 -3.50 -20.13 4.67
CA GLY A 352 -4.84 -20.38 4.18
C GLY A 352 -5.59 -19.08 3.95
N THR A 353 -5.32 -18.37 2.86
CA THR A 353 -6.10 -17.19 2.48
C THR A 353 -7.39 -17.63 1.80
N TYR A 354 -8.50 -17.62 2.55
CA TYR A 354 -9.82 -18.01 2.06
C TYR A 354 -10.53 -16.84 1.43
N LEU A 355 -11.07 -17.04 0.24
CA LEU A 355 -11.73 -16.04 -0.58
C LEU A 355 -13.05 -16.61 -1.07
N LEU A 356 -14.15 -16.00 -0.62
CA LEU A 356 -15.50 -16.42 -0.99
C LEU A 356 -16.15 -15.37 -1.87
N ARG A 357 -16.52 -15.75 -3.09
CA ARG A 357 -17.42 -14.96 -3.94
C ARG A 357 -18.86 -15.33 -3.61
N SER A 358 -19.63 -14.44 -2.99
CA SER A 358 -21.05 -14.68 -2.71
C SER A 358 -21.96 -13.71 -3.44
N GLU A 359 -23.00 -14.23 -4.09
CA GLU A 359 -24.14 -13.47 -4.64
C GLU A 359 -25.38 -13.52 -3.74
N THR A 360 -25.27 -14.10 -2.53
CA THR A 360 -26.36 -14.13 -1.55
C THR A 360 -26.58 -12.75 -0.91
N ASP A 361 -27.83 -12.46 -0.58
CA ASP A 361 -28.28 -11.30 0.20
C ASP A 361 -28.26 -11.56 1.72
N ASP A 362 -27.93 -12.79 2.16
CA ASP A 362 -27.65 -13.08 3.56
C ASP A 362 -26.26 -12.55 3.97
N PHE A 363 -26.25 -11.53 4.84
CA PHE A 363 -25.05 -10.90 5.38
C PHE A 363 -24.76 -11.27 6.83
N ASP A 364 -25.65 -11.98 7.53
CA ASP A 364 -25.59 -12.18 8.99
C ASP A 364 -24.30 -12.88 9.40
N MET A 365 -23.86 -13.84 8.59
CA MET A 365 -22.60 -14.56 8.80
C MET A 365 -21.36 -13.63 8.82
N MET A 366 -21.46 -12.42 8.26
CA MET A 366 -20.38 -11.44 8.16
C MET A 366 -20.38 -10.39 9.28
N GLU A 367 -21.33 -10.44 10.24
CA GLU A 367 -21.45 -9.49 11.36
C GLU A 367 -20.11 -9.22 12.06
N ARG A 368 -19.33 -10.28 12.29
CA ARG A 368 -18.04 -10.19 13.00
C ARG A 368 -16.85 -9.86 12.10
N LEU A 369 -17.06 -9.79 10.78
CA LEU A 369 -16.03 -9.72 9.73
C LEU A 369 -16.26 -8.55 8.76
N THR A 370 -17.00 -7.53 9.19
CA THR A 370 -17.30 -6.35 8.37
C THR A 370 -16.05 -5.68 7.81
N VAL A 371 -14.95 -5.74 8.57
CA VAL A 371 -13.69 -5.16 8.17
C VAL A 371 -12.68 -6.23 7.76
N GLN A 372 -12.31 -6.18 6.48
CA GLN A 372 -11.43 -7.15 5.85
C GLN A 372 -10.57 -6.47 4.78
N SER A 373 -9.87 -5.37 5.14
CA SER A 373 -9.00 -4.59 4.26
C SER A 373 -9.63 -4.18 2.92
N SER A 374 -10.94 -3.93 2.91
CA SER A 374 -11.69 -3.51 1.72
C SER A 374 -12.79 -2.53 2.07
N SER A 375 -12.58 -1.27 1.68
CA SER A 375 -13.52 -0.18 1.95
C SER A 375 -14.90 -0.45 1.34
N TRP A 376 -14.95 -1.09 0.17
CA TRP A 376 -16.21 -1.45 -0.47
C TRP A 376 -16.99 -2.48 0.34
N VAL A 377 -16.32 -3.55 0.78
CA VAL A 377 -17.01 -4.60 1.53
C VAL A 377 -17.42 -4.09 2.91
N GLU A 378 -16.55 -3.32 3.55
CA GLU A 378 -16.86 -2.68 4.83
C GLU A 378 -18.07 -1.75 4.73
N GLN A 379 -18.15 -0.90 3.71
CA GLN A 379 -19.30 -0.01 3.52
C GLN A 379 -20.59 -0.79 3.23
N LEU A 380 -20.51 -1.83 2.40
CA LEU A 380 -21.67 -2.65 2.06
C LEU A 380 -22.20 -3.43 3.26
N LEU A 381 -21.31 -4.10 4.00
CA LEU A 381 -21.67 -4.85 5.19
C LEU A 381 -22.18 -3.94 6.31
N ASN A 382 -21.52 -2.80 6.56
CA ASN A 382 -22.01 -1.87 7.57
C ASN A 382 -23.37 -1.26 7.20
N HIS A 383 -23.64 -1.03 5.91
CA HIS A 383 -24.96 -0.61 5.46
C HIS A 383 -25.99 -1.71 5.72
N ASN A 384 -25.79 -2.91 5.18
CA ASN A 384 -26.81 -3.98 5.24
C ASN A 384 -27.01 -4.54 6.66
N LEU A 385 -26.00 -4.48 7.55
CA LEU A 385 -26.10 -5.02 8.90
C LEU A 385 -26.47 -3.98 9.98
N ASN A 386 -26.20 -2.70 9.74
CA ASN A 386 -26.31 -1.67 10.79
C ASN A 386 -27.10 -0.42 10.39
N SER A 387 -27.79 -0.44 9.24
CA SER A 387 -28.64 0.66 8.76
C SER A 387 -30.11 0.26 8.71
N ASP A 388 -31.00 1.23 8.90
CA ASP A 388 -32.44 1.08 8.65
C ASP A 388 -32.83 1.36 7.18
N GLU A 389 -31.84 1.67 6.32
CA GLU A 389 -32.04 1.88 4.88
C GLU A 389 -32.25 0.56 4.12
N ASP A 390 -32.87 0.63 2.93
CA ASP A 390 -33.07 -0.54 2.06
C ASP A 390 -31.75 -1.28 1.81
N GLU A 391 -31.81 -2.62 1.85
CA GLU A 391 -30.66 -3.48 1.60
C GLU A 391 -30.08 -3.22 0.20
N ARG A 392 -28.74 -3.24 0.14
CA ARG A 392 -27.99 -3.09 -1.10
C ARG A 392 -27.60 -4.45 -1.63
N ASP A 393 -27.76 -4.61 -2.93
CA ASP A 393 -27.38 -5.84 -3.65
C ASP A 393 -25.93 -6.28 -3.36
N PRO A 394 -25.69 -7.59 -3.28
CA PRO A 394 -24.34 -8.13 -3.12
C PRO A 394 -23.54 -7.97 -4.41
N ALA A 395 -22.95 -6.80 -4.60
CA ALA A 395 -22.21 -6.44 -5.79
C ALA A 395 -20.94 -5.65 -5.46
N MET A 396 -19.94 -5.71 -6.35
CA MET A 396 -18.70 -4.95 -6.18
C MET A 396 -18.07 -4.50 -7.50
N PRO A 397 -17.32 -3.38 -7.50
CA PRO A 397 -16.67 -2.88 -8.69
C PRO A 397 -15.55 -3.79 -9.17
N ASP A 398 -15.45 -3.87 -10.48
CA ASP A 398 -14.26 -4.33 -11.17
C ASP A 398 -13.14 -3.27 -11.08
N GLY A 399 -11.99 -3.62 -10.50
CA GLY A 399 -10.90 -2.68 -10.26
C GLY A 399 -10.29 -2.09 -11.53
N ILE A 400 -10.43 -2.78 -12.67
CA ILE A 400 -9.87 -2.37 -13.96
C ILE A 400 -10.87 -1.49 -14.72
N THR A 401 -12.15 -1.89 -14.77
CA THR A 401 -13.17 -1.22 -15.59
C THR A 401 -14.03 -0.23 -14.81
N GLY A 402 -14.07 -0.34 -13.48
CA GLY A 402 -14.94 0.42 -12.59
C GLY A 402 -16.42 0.00 -12.63
N LYS A 403 -16.80 -0.98 -13.47
CA LYS A 403 -18.19 -1.44 -13.56
C LYS A 403 -18.55 -2.30 -12.35
N ILE A 404 -19.72 -2.04 -11.76
CA ILE A 404 -20.29 -2.88 -10.71
C ILE A 404 -20.72 -4.22 -11.32
N ARG A 405 -20.43 -5.32 -10.63
CA ARG A 405 -20.78 -6.68 -11.04
C ARG A 405 -21.37 -7.47 -9.86
N PRO A 406 -22.31 -8.39 -10.11
CA PRO A 406 -22.85 -9.26 -9.07
C PRO A 406 -21.79 -10.10 -8.35
N GLY A 407 -22.04 -10.31 -7.07
CA GLY A 407 -21.23 -11.04 -6.13
C GLY A 407 -20.19 -10.17 -5.44
N ILE A 408 -19.95 -10.44 -4.16
CA ILE A 408 -18.94 -9.81 -3.31
C ILE A 408 -17.84 -10.83 -3.01
N TRP A 409 -16.59 -10.36 -2.97
CA TRP A 409 -15.45 -11.16 -2.51
C TRP A 409 -15.15 -10.90 -1.02
N TYR A 410 -15.55 -11.84 -0.17
CA TYR A 410 -15.12 -11.94 1.22
C TYR A 410 -13.73 -12.56 1.34
N LYS A 411 -13.02 -12.25 2.43
CA LYS A 411 -11.68 -12.76 2.69
C LYS A 411 -11.53 -13.12 4.16
N GLY A 412 -10.98 -14.29 4.42
CA GLY A 412 -10.55 -14.73 5.74
C GLY A 412 -9.16 -15.36 5.67
N PHE A 413 -8.67 -15.77 6.83
CA PHE A 413 -7.42 -16.50 6.95
C PHE A 413 -7.60 -17.69 7.89
N GLY A 414 -6.96 -18.81 7.59
CA GLY A 414 -6.89 -19.95 8.51
C GLY A 414 -6.01 -19.62 9.71
N ARG A 415 -4.86 -18.98 9.47
CA ARG A 415 -3.97 -18.48 10.52
C ARG A 415 -3.13 -17.33 10.04
N ARG A 416 -3.03 -16.27 10.84
CA ARG A 416 -2.08 -15.17 10.62
C ARG A 416 -1.06 -15.08 11.74
N ARG A 417 0.23 -15.18 11.45
CA ARG A 417 1.31 -14.98 12.43
C ARG A 417 2.47 -14.23 11.79
N TRP A 418 3.41 -13.75 12.60
CA TRP A 418 4.70 -13.21 12.15
C TRP A 418 5.90 -14.12 12.51
N ARG A 419 5.61 -15.26 13.16
CA ARG A 419 6.54 -16.33 13.50
C ARG A 419 5.83 -17.69 13.55
N PRO A 420 6.52 -18.81 13.25
CA PRO A 420 7.94 -18.90 12.85
C PRO A 420 8.20 -18.32 11.45
N ILE A 421 9.46 -17.95 11.18
CA ILE A 421 9.87 -17.54 9.83
C ILE A 421 10.06 -18.81 9.00
N ILE A 422 9.31 -18.94 7.90
CA ILE A 422 9.43 -20.10 7.01
C ILE A 422 10.73 -19.97 6.22
N VAL A 423 11.63 -20.96 6.36
CA VAL A 423 12.88 -21.04 5.59
C VAL A 423 12.89 -22.33 4.81
N ARG A 424 13.14 -22.22 3.50
CA ARG A 424 13.23 -23.36 2.58
C ARG A 424 14.35 -23.15 1.57
N ARG A 425 14.72 -24.24 0.90
CA ARG A 425 15.62 -24.18 -0.24
C ARG A 425 14.81 -23.79 -1.47
N ASP A 426 15.22 -22.71 -2.12
CA ASP A 426 14.63 -22.27 -3.38
C ASP A 426 15.19 -23.08 -4.56
N ASP A 427 14.64 -22.88 -5.76
CA ASP A 427 15.00 -23.62 -6.98
C ASP A 427 16.48 -23.43 -7.38
N ASP A 428 17.07 -22.29 -6.99
CA ASP A 428 18.51 -22.02 -7.15
C ASP A 428 19.39 -22.74 -6.12
N GLY A 429 18.79 -23.53 -5.22
CA GLY A 429 19.48 -24.26 -4.18
C GLY A 429 19.87 -23.42 -2.96
N ILE A 430 19.52 -22.13 -2.90
CA ILE A 430 19.84 -21.23 -1.78
C ILE A 430 18.71 -21.28 -0.74
N LEU A 431 19.06 -21.29 0.56
CA LEU A 431 18.07 -21.12 1.62
C LEU A 431 17.55 -19.69 1.67
N LYS A 432 16.23 -19.52 1.57
CA LYS A 432 15.55 -18.21 1.59
C LYS A 432 14.39 -18.24 2.55
N VAL A 433 13.93 -17.05 2.94
CA VAL A 433 12.65 -16.87 3.63
C VAL A 433 11.52 -17.03 2.60
N PHE A 434 10.44 -17.68 2.99
CA PHE A 434 9.27 -17.89 2.14
C PHE A 434 8.02 -17.32 2.80
N ARG A 435 7.03 -16.99 1.97
CA ARG A 435 5.67 -16.64 2.41
C ARG A 435 4.63 -17.47 1.64
N PRO A 436 3.51 -17.83 2.28
CA PRO A 436 2.36 -18.49 1.64
C PRO A 436 1.56 -17.51 0.77
N ILE A 437 2.21 -16.87 -0.20
CA ILE A 437 1.61 -15.80 -1.04
C ILE A 437 0.48 -16.35 -1.93
N LEU A 438 0.62 -17.57 -2.42
CA LEU A 438 -0.36 -18.24 -3.27
C LEU A 438 -1.13 -19.34 -2.55
N ASP A 439 -1.06 -19.39 -1.22
CA ASP A 439 -1.90 -20.28 -0.41
C ASP A 439 -3.34 -19.71 -0.37
N LEU A 440 -4.00 -19.82 -1.52
CA LEU A 440 -5.27 -19.19 -1.85
C LEU A 440 -6.32 -20.27 -2.04
N HIS A 441 -7.44 -20.09 -1.36
CA HIS A 441 -8.57 -20.99 -1.33
C HIS A 441 -9.80 -20.24 -1.84
N LEU A 442 -10.32 -20.62 -3.00
CA LEU A 442 -11.38 -19.90 -3.70
C LEU A 442 -12.70 -20.69 -3.64
N SER A 443 -13.72 -20.12 -3.03
CA SER A 443 -15.08 -20.65 -3.05
C SER A 443 -16.04 -19.67 -3.71
N ALA A 444 -17.15 -20.17 -4.26
CA ALA A 444 -18.16 -19.32 -4.86
C ALA A 444 -19.57 -19.89 -4.67
N VAL A 445 -20.52 -19.02 -4.37
CA VAL A 445 -21.96 -19.32 -4.29
C VAL A 445 -22.75 -18.34 -5.15
N ASP A 446 -23.82 -18.82 -5.78
CA ASP A 446 -24.74 -17.97 -6.55
C ASP A 446 -25.85 -17.37 -5.67
N SER A 447 -26.76 -16.61 -6.29
CA SER A 447 -27.85 -15.91 -5.60
C SER A 447 -28.89 -16.85 -4.97
N GLU A 448 -28.94 -18.12 -5.38
CA GLU A 448 -29.80 -19.15 -4.78
C GLU A 448 -29.08 -19.91 -3.65
N GLY A 449 -27.85 -19.53 -3.30
CA GLY A 449 -27.01 -20.21 -2.33
C GLY A 449 -26.41 -21.52 -2.84
N ARG A 450 -26.46 -21.79 -4.15
CA ARG A 450 -25.84 -23.01 -4.71
C ARG A 450 -24.33 -22.82 -4.78
N VAL A 451 -23.62 -23.83 -4.30
CA VAL A 451 -22.15 -23.87 -4.35
C VAL A 451 -21.69 -24.10 -5.79
N LEU A 452 -21.02 -23.11 -6.36
CA LEU A 452 -20.40 -23.19 -7.68
C LEU A 452 -18.97 -23.74 -7.60
N PHE A 453 -18.25 -23.36 -6.54
CA PHE A 453 -16.92 -23.85 -6.22
C PHE A 453 -16.78 -24.00 -4.70
N ASP A 454 -16.23 -25.13 -4.29
CA ASP A 454 -15.88 -25.42 -2.91
C ASP A 454 -14.38 -25.66 -2.83
N ASP A 455 -13.66 -24.69 -2.26
CA ASP A 455 -12.22 -24.78 -1.96
C ASP A 455 -11.32 -25.06 -3.18
N LEU A 456 -11.47 -24.27 -4.25
CA LEU A 456 -10.54 -24.30 -5.38
C LEU A 456 -9.15 -23.84 -4.93
N ILE A 457 -8.19 -24.76 -4.98
CA ILE A 457 -6.77 -24.56 -4.68
C ILE A 457 -5.90 -24.62 -5.94
N GLY A 458 -4.69 -24.08 -5.86
CA GLY A 458 -3.73 -24.16 -6.96
C GLY A 458 -2.88 -25.44 -6.97
N LYS A 459 -1.89 -25.45 -7.88
CA LYS A 459 -1.09 -26.64 -8.22
C LYS A 459 0.02 -27.01 -7.22
N ASP A 460 0.45 -26.08 -6.38
CA ASP A 460 1.56 -26.24 -5.44
C ASP A 460 1.19 -25.73 -4.05
N ASP A 461 2.12 -25.77 -3.09
CA ASP A 461 1.87 -25.37 -1.69
C ASP A 461 1.74 -23.86 -1.46
N GLY A 462 1.78 -23.06 -2.53
CA GLY A 462 1.56 -21.63 -2.50
C GLY A 462 2.73 -20.81 -1.96
N LEU A 463 3.81 -21.44 -1.51
CA LEU A 463 4.95 -20.74 -0.94
C LEU A 463 5.81 -20.09 -2.02
N ARG A 464 6.20 -18.83 -1.80
CA ARG A 464 7.09 -18.10 -2.71
C ARG A 464 8.24 -17.45 -1.94
N PRO A 465 9.45 -17.38 -2.53
CA PRO A 465 10.58 -16.70 -1.91
C PRO A 465 10.21 -15.24 -1.60
N TYR A 466 10.57 -14.79 -0.41
CA TYR A 466 10.30 -13.45 0.09
C TYR A 466 11.55 -12.88 0.73
N THR A 467 11.72 -11.56 0.60
CA THR A 467 12.75 -10.81 1.31
C THR A 467 12.04 -9.91 2.32
N PRO A 468 11.91 -10.34 3.59
CA PRO A 468 11.37 -9.50 4.64
C PRO A 468 12.16 -8.20 4.75
N HIS A 469 11.45 -7.08 4.88
CA HIS A 469 12.06 -5.81 5.22
C HIS A 469 11.97 -5.63 6.73
N THR A 470 12.53 -6.59 7.47
CA THR A 470 12.56 -6.61 8.94
C THR A 470 13.98 -6.88 9.42
N THR A 471 14.94 -6.36 8.68
CA THR A 471 16.37 -6.59 8.90
C THR A 471 16.76 -6.10 10.27
N GLY A 472 17.46 -6.93 11.04
CA GLY A 472 18.03 -6.56 12.32
C GLY A 472 19.26 -7.38 12.67
N PRO A 473 19.75 -7.26 13.92
CA PRO A 473 20.81 -8.13 14.42
C PRO A 473 20.41 -9.59 14.28
N ALA A 474 21.33 -10.45 13.82
CA ALA A 474 21.07 -11.87 13.79
C ALA A 474 20.78 -12.38 15.21
N GLY A 475 19.67 -13.10 15.39
CA GLY A 475 19.25 -13.58 16.72
C GLY A 475 20.27 -14.57 17.32
N LEU A 476 20.35 -14.68 18.65
CA LEU A 476 21.40 -15.43 19.37
C LEU A 476 21.63 -16.88 18.89
N PHE A 477 20.60 -17.56 18.38
CA PHE A 477 20.65 -18.95 17.90
C PHE A 477 20.47 -19.09 16.38
N TYR A 478 20.83 -18.07 15.60
CA TYR A 478 20.61 -18.08 14.15
C TYR A 478 21.30 -19.25 13.42
N LEU A 479 22.42 -19.75 13.94
CA LEU A 479 23.16 -20.87 13.37
C LEU A 479 22.43 -22.20 13.53
N ASP A 480 21.88 -22.45 14.71
CA ASP A 480 21.22 -23.73 15.05
C ASP A 480 19.82 -23.80 14.46
N ARG A 481 19.13 -22.66 14.38
CA ARG A 481 17.74 -22.54 13.92
C ARG A 481 17.49 -23.16 12.54
N PHE A 482 18.49 -23.16 11.67
CA PHE A 482 18.36 -23.63 10.28
C PHE A 482 19.38 -24.72 9.91
N GLN A 483 20.14 -25.24 10.88
CA GLN A 483 21.17 -26.25 10.62
C GLN A 483 20.59 -27.52 9.98
N HIS A 484 19.42 -27.96 10.45
CA HIS A 484 18.70 -29.11 9.90
C HIS A 484 18.35 -28.99 8.41
N LEU A 485 18.28 -27.77 7.86
CA LEU A 485 18.02 -27.53 6.43
C LEU A 485 19.31 -27.56 5.58
N LEU A 486 20.47 -27.39 6.21
CA LEU A 486 21.77 -27.43 5.54
C LEU A 486 22.25 -28.87 5.31
N GLU A 487 21.89 -29.79 6.21
CA GLU A 487 22.35 -31.19 6.25
C GLU A 487 21.58 -32.12 5.30
N ARG A 488 20.37 -31.75 4.86
CA ARG A 488 19.55 -32.56 3.92
C ARG A 488 20.11 -32.69 2.50
N ARG A 489 21.36 -32.25 2.23
CA ARG A 489 22.10 -32.64 1.01
C ARG A 489 22.73 -34.02 1.25
N GLN A 490 21.97 -35.11 1.11
CA GLN A 490 22.42 -36.46 0.72
C GLN A 490 21.37 -37.52 1.09
N THR A 491 20.32 -37.63 0.27
CA THR A 491 19.71 -38.92 -0.07
C THR A 491 19.05 -38.75 -1.42
N LYS A 492 19.84 -38.84 -2.50
CA LYS A 492 19.30 -39.48 -3.70
C LYS A 492 19.11 -40.94 -3.28
N GLN A 493 17.86 -41.36 -3.10
CA GLN A 493 17.56 -42.79 -3.01
C GLN A 493 18.03 -43.48 -4.31
N PRO A 494 18.56 -44.71 -4.22
CA PRO A 494 19.10 -45.45 -5.35
C PRO A 494 18.07 -45.72 -6.45
#